data_AF-A0A2R6T885-F1
#
_entry.id   AF-A0A2R6T885-F1
#
_cell.length_a   1.000
_cell.length_b   1.000
_cell.length_c   1.000
_cell.angle_alpha   90.00
_cell.angle_beta   90.00
_cell.angle_gamma   90.00
#
_symmetry.space_group_name_H-M   'P 1'
#
loop_
_entity.id
_entity.type
_entity.pdbx_description
1 polymer ?
#
loop_
_entity_poly.entity_id
_entity_poly.type
_entity_poly.pdbx_seq_one_letter_code
_entity_poly.pdbx_strand_id
1 'polypeptide(L)'
;MNNFWEKKDNRKKAVKDIKNSLNDIIPVKSRLENLKSGEKDVEDLLDDATFQAKVEEKVGHSLNRNQTKKMIEEALNDLKEE
;
A
#
# COMPACT_ATOMS: atom_id res chain seq x y z
N MET A 1 11.39 -13.01 -25.30
CA MET A 1 11.05 -13.52 -23.95
C MET A 1 11.61 -12.55 -22.91
N ASN A 2 10.90 -11.47 -22.54
CA ASN A 2 11.43 -10.46 -21.60
C ASN A 2 10.47 -10.05 -20.47
N ASN A 3 9.37 -10.78 -20.22
CA ASN A 3 8.29 -10.23 -19.38
C ASN A 3 8.35 -10.58 -17.88
N PHE A 4 9.41 -11.26 -17.40
CA PHE A 4 9.50 -11.65 -15.98
C PHE A 4 10.19 -10.60 -15.12
N TRP A 5 11.25 -9.96 -15.63
CA TRP A 5 12.00 -8.93 -14.90
C TRP A 5 11.25 -7.59 -14.83
N GLU A 6 10.67 -7.12 -15.95
CA GLU A 6 9.87 -5.87 -15.97
C GLU A 6 8.68 -5.88 -15.00
N LYS A 7 8.03 -7.03 -14.81
CA LYS A 7 6.91 -7.14 -13.85
C LYS A 7 7.37 -7.01 -12.40
N LYS A 8 8.59 -7.47 -12.08
CA LYS A 8 9.12 -7.45 -10.71
C LYS A 8 9.50 -6.03 -10.30
N ASP A 9 10.11 -5.27 -11.21
CA ASP A 9 10.45 -3.86 -10.98
C ASP A 9 9.21 -2.97 -10.85
N ASN A 10 8.20 -3.17 -11.69
CA ASN A 10 6.93 -2.43 -11.59
C ASN A 10 6.19 -2.71 -10.27
N ARG A 11 6.22 -3.96 -9.79
CA ARG A 11 5.63 -4.30 -8.47
C ARG A 11 6.36 -3.63 -7.32
N LYS A 12 7.70 -3.68 -7.30
CA LYS A 12 8.50 -3.03 -6.26
C LYS A 12 8.25 -1.52 -6.21
N LYS A 13 8.13 -0.88 -7.37
CA LYS A 13 7.81 0.54 -7.46
C LYS A 13 6.42 0.84 -6.89
N ALA A 14 5.40 0.07 -7.27
CA ALA A 14 4.04 0.24 -6.75
C ALA A 14 3.95 0.07 -5.22
N VAL A 15 4.66 -0.92 -4.65
CA VAL A 15 4.73 -1.12 -3.19
C VAL A 15 5.36 0.08 -2.48
N LYS A 16 6.47 0.60 -3.02
CA LYS A 16 7.13 1.81 -2.48
C LYS A 16 6.22 3.04 -2.55
N ASP A 17 5.50 3.19 -3.64
CA ASP A 17 4.59 4.30 -3.88
C ASP A 17 3.36 4.25 -2.94
N ILE A 18 2.84 3.05 -2.65
CA ILE A 18 1.79 2.84 -1.65
C ILE A 18 2.29 3.09 -0.23
N LYS A 19 3.51 2.64 0.11
CA LYS A 19 4.16 2.94 1.39
C LYS A 19 4.27 4.46 1.61
N ASN A 20 4.63 5.22 0.58
CA ASN A 20 4.66 6.69 0.64
C ASN A 20 3.25 7.28 0.85
N SER A 21 2.23 6.78 0.14
CA SER A 21 0.84 7.20 0.34
C SER A 21 0.33 6.91 1.75
N LEU A 22 0.68 5.76 2.35
CA LEU A 22 0.32 5.42 3.72
C LEU A 22 0.89 6.44 4.72
N ASN A 23 2.17 6.79 4.59
CA ASN A 23 2.80 7.82 5.42
C ASN A 23 2.17 9.21 5.23
N ASP A 24 1.72 9.53 4.02
CA ASP A 24 1.13 10.83 3.65
C ASP A 24 -0.37 10.96 4.01
N ILE A 25 -1.08 9.84 4.17
CA ILE A 25 -2.52 9.81 4.51
C ILE A 25 -2.76 9.50 5.97
N ILE A 26 -1.85 8.75 6.59
CA ILE A 26 -1.91 8.38 8.00
C ILE A 26 -0.75 9.09 8.72
N PRO A 27 -0.83 10.43 8.91
CA PRO A 27 0.20 11.18 9.62
C PRO A 27 0.26 10.83 11.12
N VAL A 28 -0.78 10.16 11.62
CA VAL A 28 -0.85 9.70 13.01
C VAL A 28 -0.05 8.41 13.13
N LYS A 29 1.19 8.51 13.61
CA LYS A 29 2.11 7.38 13.81
C LYS A 29 1.47 6.20 14.55
N SER A 30 0.60 6.46 15.54
CA SER A 30 -0.11 5.41 16.28
C SER A 30 -1.12 4.63 15.44
N ARG A 31 -1.78 5.25 14.44
CA ARG A 31 -2.66 4.51 13.51
C ARG A 31 -1.85 3.62 12.58
N LEU A 32 -0.70 4.12 12.12
CA LEU A 32 0.24 3.34 11.31
C LEU A 32 0.80 2.17 12.13
N GLU A 33 1.16 2.39 13.40
CA GLU A 33 1.62 1.35 14.32
C GLU A 33 0.53 0.33 14.64
N ASN A 34 -0.73 0.73 14.82
CA ASN A 34 -1.85 -0.19 15.00
C ASN A 34 -2.14 -1.04 13.75
N LEU A 35 -1.95 -0.47 12.56
CA LEU A 35 -2.02 -1.20 11.29
C LEU A 35 -0.85 -2.18 11.15
N LYS A 36 0.36 -1.77 11.54
CA LYS A 36 1.51 -2.68 11.62
C LYS A 36 1.20 -3.80 12.62
N SER A 37 0.79 -3.52 13.86
CA SER A 37 0.54 -4.56 14.87
C SER A 37 -0.58 -5.54 14.50
N GLY A 38 -1.39 -5.22 13.48
CA GLY A 38 -2.56 -6.01 13.09
C GLY A 38 -3.76 -5.76 14.00
N GLU A 39 -3.72 -4.71 14.81
CA GLU A 39 -4.80 -4.31 15.72
C GLU A 39 -5.91 -3.50 15.04
N LYS A 40 -5.68 -3.02 13.80
CA LYS A 40 -6.72 -2.34 13.00
C LYS A 40 -6.74 -2.84 11.56
N ASP A 41 -7.94 -3.06 11.04
CA ASP A 41 -8.17 -3.84 9.84
C ASP A 41 -7.85 -3.06 8.56
N VAL A 42 -7.01 -3.65 7.72
CA VAL A 42 -6.74 -3.20 6.33
C VAL A 42 -8.04 -2.91 5.56
N GLU A 43 -9.15 -3.54 5.94
CA GLU A 43 -10.49 -3.29 5.39
C GLU A 43 -10.95 -1.82 5.57
N ASP A 44 -10.68 -1.18 6.72
CA ASP A 44 -11.02 0.23 6.94
C ASP A 44 -10.27 1.15 5.96
N LEU A 45 -9.02 0.82 5.62
CA LEU A 45 -8.23 1.54 4.62
C LEU A 45 -8.75 1.28 3.20
N LEU A 46 -9.25 0.08 2.94
CA LEU A 46 -9.83 -0.25 1.64
C LEU A 46 -11.13 0.52 1.40
N ASP A 47 -11.86 0.85 2.46
CA ASP A 47 -13.09 1.64 2.41
C ASP A 47 -12.84 3.17 2.47
N ASP A 48 -11.62 3.61 2.78
CA ASP A 48 -11.25 5.02 2.78
C ASP A 48 -11.04 5.54 1.33
N ALA A 49 -11.97 6.38 0.88
CA ALA A 49 -11.94 6.96 -0.47
C ALA A 49 -10.72 7.86 -0.73
N THR A 50 -10.20 8.53 0.30
CA THR A 50 -8.99 9.37 0.18
C THR A 50 -7.75 8.50 -0.01
N PHE A 51 -7.71 7.37 0.70
CA PHE A 51 -6.68 6.36 0.54
C PHE A 51 -6.68 5.77 -0.86
N GLN A 52 -7.84 5.32 -1.36
CA GLN A 52 -7.97 4.79 -2.72
C GLN A 52 -7.55 5.80 -3.78
N ALA A 53 -7.97 7.06 -3.64
CA ALA A 53 -7.62 8.13 -4.59
C ALA A 53 -6.11 8.38 -4.65
N LYS A 54 -5.40 8.44 -3.52
CA LYS A 54 -3.93 8.60 -3.54
C LYS A 54 -3.21 7.36 -4.03
N VAL A 55 -3.71 6.16 -3.72
CA VAL A 55 -3.13 4.92 -4.27
C VAL A 55 -3.24 4.94 -5.80
N GLU A 56 -4.40 5.26 -6.34
CA GLU A 56 -4.61 5.40 -7.78
C GLU A 56 -3.74 6.51 -8.40
N GLU A 57 -3.60 7.66 -7.73
CA GLU A 57 -2.72 8.75 -8.16
C GLU A 57 -1.25 8.29 -8.25
N LYS A 58 -0.75 7.57 -7.25
CA LYS A 58 0.65 7.13 -7.24
C LYS A 58 0.92 5.97 -8.18
N VAL A 59 0.00 5.01 -8.26
CA VAL A 59 0.14 3.79 -9.05
C VAL A 59 -0.22 4.04 -10.53
N GLY A 60 -0.95 5.13 -10.82
CA GLY A 60 -1.31 5.57 -12.17
C GLY A 60 -2.42 4.76 -12.82
N HIS A 61 -3.10 3.90 -12.07
CA HIS A 61 -4.25 3.13 -12.51
C HIS A 61 -5.07 2.65 -11.31
N SER A 62 -6.37 2.42 -11.53
CA SER A 62 -7.25 1.85 -10.51
C SER A 62 -6.85 0.40 -10.21
N LEU A 63 -6.55 0.11 -8.95
CA LEU A 63 -6.30 -1.25 -8.47
C LEU A 63 -7.60 -1.88 -7.97
N ASN A 64 -7.77 -3.18 -8.19
CA ASN A 64 -8.90 -3.87 -7.58
C ASN A 64 -8.67 -4.06 -6.07
N ARG A 65 -9.77 -4.21 -5.31
CA ARG A 65 -9.73 -4.32 -3.83
C ARG A 65 -8.70 -5.34 -3.34
N ASN A 66 -8.62 -6.51 -3.98
CA ASN A 66 -7.68 -7.58 -3.60
C ASN A 66 -6.21 -7.24 -3.90
N GLN A 67 -5.95 -6.52 -4.99
CA GLN A 67 -4.61 -6.04 -5.34
C GLN A 67 -4.16 -4.95 -4.36
N THR A 68 -5.03 -3.97 -4.09
CA THR A 68 -4.76 -2.91 -3.11
C THR A 68 -4.47 -3.52 -1.74
N LYS A 69 -5.29 -4.49 -1.30
CA LYS A 69 -5.08 -5.21 -0.04
C LYS A 69 -3.69 -5.85 0.05
N LYS A 70 -3.30 -6.64 -0.95
CA LYS A 70 -1.98 -7.29 -0.98
C LYS A 70 -0.83 -6.29 -0.95
N MET A 71 -0.96 -5.18 -1.66
CA MET A 71 0.09 -4.16 -1.67
C MET A 71 0.18 -3.40 -0.35
N ILE A 72 -0.94 -3.16 0.34
CA ILE A 72 -0.94 -2.62 1.70
C ILE A 72 -0.25 -3.61 2.66
N GLU A 73 -0.60 -4.89 2.60
CA GLU A 73 0.02 -5.93 3.45
C GLU A 73 1.53 -6.03 3.21
N GLU A 74 1.97 -6.00 1.96
CA GLU A 74 3.40 -5.94 1.59
C GLU A 74 4.07 -4.67 2.13
N ALA A 75 3.45 -3.50 1.95
CA ALA A 75 4.00 -2.24 2.45
C ALA A 75 4.08 -2.19 3.99
N LEU A 76 3.12 -2.79 4.70
CA LEU A 76 3.11 -2.90 6.16
C LEU A 76 4.20 -3.86 6.66
N ASN A 77 4.47 -4.96 5.95
CA ASN A 77 5.57 -5.86 6.27
C ASN A 77 6.94 -5.19 6.05
N ASP A 78 7.14 -4.52 4.91
CA ASP A 78 8.36 -3.73 4.64
C ASP A 78 8.60 -2.64 5.70
N LEU A 79 7.53 -2.12 6.30
CA LEU A 79 7.58 -1.12 7.37
C LEU A 79 7.87 -1.71 8.77
N LYS A 80 7.74 -3.03 8.97
CA LYS A 80 8.08 -3.72 10.23
C LYS A 80 9.52 -4.21 10.26
N GLU A 81 10.08 -4.51 9.10
CA GLU A 81 11.47 -4.98 8.95
C GLU A 81 12.49 -3.84 8.93
N GLU A 82 12.04 -2.58 8.81
CA GLU A 82 12.82 -1.34 9.07
C GLU A 82 12.81 -0.95 10.55
#